data_AF-A0A100IE65-F1
#
_entry.id   AF-A0A100IE65-F1
#
_cell.length_a   1.000
_cell.length_b   1.000
_cell.length_c   1.000
_cell.angle_alpha   90.00
_cell.angle_beta   90.00
_cell.angle_gamma   90.00
#
_symmetry.space_group_name_H-M   'P 1'
#
loop_
_entity.id
_entity.type
_entity.pdbx_description
1 polymer ?
#
loop_
_entity_poly.entity_id
_entity_poly.type
_entity_poly.pdbx_seq_one_letter_code
_entity_poly.pdbx_strand_id
1 'polypeptide(L)'
;MLLRRPFKGTTQNTSIPHQDLFKTLGTASNDTQRGISDLPAIGECAVHLELLEVFRNLRIQIIQSKELDRVFRLDSSRSWISKHRRETQRTEKWHRFVSLAVERFQIWNRAAEKQLERDGNNETLILPPVDILMVWHAFLLNPSDYKEFCTSRQLDRIQRVSFPWVVIHDCINPTNWSYTLPSPNTQWLGSTASITTNPLVTLTDTISGTQSTPDQQNQERRPSISPENEALLHNVLRQMNFIDQMHDCLWISYPDAEDILETARKRYNNFVELFRLHPGVMLVPTLDIDLVWHTHLCSAARYRGFMMERVGRFINHDDKLGKGALDDGFERTKELYEELESRGGA
;
A
#
# COMPACT_ATOMS: atom_id res chain seq x y z
N MET A 1 -19.26 -8.59 -9.82
CA MET A 1 -20.11 -8.08 -10.92
C MET A 1 -20.64 -6.71 -10.50
N LEU A 2 -20.17 -5.61 -11.11
CA LEU A 2 -20.49 -4.24 -10.67
C LEU A 2 -21.80 -3.75 -11.31
N LEU A 3 -22.79 -3.39 -10.47
CA LEU A 3 -23.97 -2.63 -10.90
C LEU A 3 -23.58 -1.15 -11.05
N ARG A 4 -23.28 -0.70 -12.27
CA ARG A 4 -23.12 0.73 -12.58
C ARG A 4 -24.48 1.43 -12.45
N ARG A 5 -24.64 2.36 -11.50
CA ARG A 5 -25.81 3.24 -11.38
C ARG A 5 -25.60 4.56 -12.16
N PRO A 6 -26.67 5.18 -12.69
CA PRO A 6 -26.55 6.41 -13.47
C PRO A 6 -26.36 7.64 -12.58
N PHE A 7 -25.47 8.53 -13.03
CA PHE A 7 -25.13 9.83 -12.44
C PHE A 7 -26.39 10.68 -12.16
N LYS A 8 -26.54 11.17 -10.93
CA LYS A 8 -27.43 12.31 -10.63
C LYS A 8 -26.56 13.53 -10.39
N GLY A 9 -26.62 14.49 -11.32
CA GLY A 9 -25.86 15.73 -11.23
C GLY A 9 -26.44 16.69 -10.20
N THR A 10 -25.56 17.35 -9.45
CA THR A 10 -25.76 18.74 -9.04
C THR A 10 -24.39 19.37 -8.83
N THR A 11 -24.14 20.46 -9.55
CA THR A 11 -22.88 21.21 -9.59
C THR A 11 -22.74 22.12 -8.36
N GLN A 12 -21.79 21.81 -7.46
CA GLN A 12 -21.12 22.80 -6.60
C GLN A 12 -19.66 22.36 -6.36
N ASN A 13 -18.73 23.32 -6.49
CA ASN A 13 -17.27 23.27 -6.32
C ASN A 13 -16.50 22.08 -6.97
N THR A 14 -15.80 22.37 -8.06
CA THR A 14 -15.24 21.40 -9.02
C THR A 14 -13.83 20.88 -8.68
N SER A 15 -13.43 20.84 -7.41
CA SER A 15 -12.18 20.17 -7.05
C SER A 15 -12.42 18.67 -6.99
N ILE A 16 -11.68 17.92 -7.79
CA ILE A 16 -11.64 16.46 -7.73
C ILE A 16 -10.25 16.07 -7.21
N PRO A 17 -10.12 15.37 -6.06
CA PRO A 17 -11.19 14.94 -5.15
C PRO A 17 -11.91 16.09 -4.44
N HIS A 18 -13.13 15.85 -3.98
CA HIS A 18 -13.90 16.84 -3.22
C HIS A 18 -13.29 16.99 -1.82
N GLN A 19 -12.96 18.23 -1.41
CA GLN A 19 -12.25 18.49 -0.14
C GLN A 19 -13.01 17.97 1.09
N ASP A 20 -14.35 17.94 1.04
CA ASP A 20 -15.17 17.48 2.14
C ASP A 20 -14.93 16.02 2.52
N LEU A 21 -14.44 15.22 1.58
CA LEU A 21 -14.11 13.81 1.78
C LEU A 21 -13.10 13.60 2.92
N PHE A 22 -12.24 14.58 3.16
CA PHE A 22 -11.17 14.54 4.14
C PHE A 22 -11.54 15.17 5.49
N LYS A 23 -12.76 15.71 5.66
CA LYS A 23 -13.22 16.31 6.93
C LYS A 23 -13.10 15.37 8.12
N THR A 24 -13.31 14.07 7.87
CA THR A 24 -13.26 13.03 8.90
C THR A 24 -11.85 12.56 9.22
N LEU A 25 -10.81 13.01 8.49
CA LEU A 25 -9.41 12.59 8.68
C LEU A 25 -8.85 12.99 10.05
N GLY A 26 -9.45 14.01 10.69
CA GLY A 26 -8.97 14.57 11.96
C GLY A 26 -7.72 15.45 11.77
N THR A 27 -7.03 15.75 12.87
CA THR A 27 -5.69 16.36 12.86
C THR A 27 -4.65 15.31 13.24
N ALA A 28 -3.36 15.54 12.94
CA ALA A 28 -2.29 14.60 13.30
C ALA A 28 -2.27 14.26 14.81
N SER A 29 -2.63 15.21 15.68
CA SER A 29 -2.75 15.01 17.14
C SER A 29 -4.01 14.25 17.58
N ASN A 30 -5.02 14.11 16.72
CA ASN A 30 -6.25 13.35 17.03
C ASN A 30 -6.13 11.85 16.69
N ASP A 31 -5.10 11.44 15.96
CA ASP A 31 -4.89 10.03 15.60
C ASP A 31 -4.58 9.17 16.84
N THR A 32 -4.04 9.79 17.90
CA THR A 32 -3.84 9.19 19.23
C THR A 32 -5.11 9.13 20.09
N GLN A 33 -6.20 9.82 19.70
CA GLN A 33 -7.47 9.85 20.42
C GLN A 33 -8.56 8.92 19.84
N ARG A 34 -8.36 8.36 18.64
CA ARG A 34 -9.30 7.38 18.09
C ARG A 34 -9.29 6.10 18.92
N GLY A 35 -10.48 5.55 19.15
CA GLY A 35 -10.62 4.32 19.89
C GLY A 35 -9.85 3.20 19.19
N ILE A 36 -9.19 2.36 19.99
CA ILE A 36 -8.52 1.13 19.51
C ILE A 36 -9.51 0.19 18.76
N SER A 37 -10.81 0.43 18.93
CA SER A 37 -11.92 -0.37 18.41
C SER A 37 -12.77 0.34 17.38
N ASP A 38 -12.28 1.42 16.78
CA ASP A 38 -13.00 2.16 15.74
C ASP A 38 -12.70 1.62 14.33
N LEU A 39 -13.72 1.65 13.47
CA LEU A 39 -13.56 1.45 12.02
C LEU A 39 -12.73 2.58 11.41
N PRO A 40 -12.01 2.33 10.29
CA PRO A 40 -11.35 3.40 9.55
C PRO A 40 -12.32 4.53 9.21
N ALA A 41 -11.86 5.77 9.25
CA ALA A 41 -12.68 6.93 8.86
C ALA A 41 -12.81 7.03 7.33
N ILE A 42 -13.87 7.71 6.84
CA ILE A 42 -14.04 7.97 5.40
C ILE A 42 -12.79 8.65 4.83
N GLY A 43 -12.26 9.64 5.54
CA GLY A 43 -11.06 10.36 5.15
C GLY A 43 -9.84 9.44 5.02
N GLU A 44 -9.66 8.46 5.92
CA GLU A 44 -8.53 7.52 5.79
C GLU A 44 -8.68 6.67 4.54
N CYS A 45 -9.88 6.15 4.26
CA CYS A 45 -10.16 5.40 3.04
C CYS A 45 -9.96 6.25 1.79
N ALA A 46 -10.27 7.55 1.85
CA ALA A 46 -10.07 8.48 0.77
C ALA A 46 -8.60 8.77 0.49
N VAL A 47 -7.81 9.05 1.53
CA VAL A 47 -6.35 9.22 1.40
C VAL A 47 -5.71 7.93 0.90
N HIS A 48 -6.24 6.78 1.31
CA HIS A 48 -5.78 5.51 0.77
C HIS A 48 -6.01 5.43 -0.74
N LEU A 49 -7.17 5.85 -1.26
CA LEU A 49 -7.39 5.97 -2.72
C LEU A 49 -6.38 6.91 -3.40
N GLU A 50 -6.06 8.06 -2.79
CA GLU A 50 -5.02 8.97 -3.32
C GLU A 50 -3.66 8.27 -3.38
N LEU A 51 -3.31 7.54 -2.32
CA LEU A 51 -2.04 6.83 -2.22
C LEU A 51 -1.93 5.70 -3.25
N LEU A 52 -3.03 5.00 -3.58
CA LEU A 52 -3.03 4.02 -4.66
C LEU A 52 -2.75 4.67 -6.02
N GLU A 53 -3.28 5.87 -6.28
CA GLU A 53 -2.96 6.64 -7.49
C GLU A 53 -1.48 7.07 -7.53
N VAL A 54 -0.91 7.47 -6.39
CA VAL A 54 0.52 7.77 -6.26
C VAL A 54 1.37 6.54 -6.63
N PHE A 55 1.05 5.36 -6.08
CA PHE A 55 1.79 4.13 -6.38
C PHE A 55 1.64 3.72 -7.84
N ARG A 56 0.45 3.88 -8.42
CA ARG A 56 0.21 3.64 -9.84
C ARG A 56 1.04 4.58 -10.71
N ASN A 57 1.07 5.87 -10.40
CA ASN A 57 1.86 6.85 -11.12
C ASN A 57 3.36 6.56 -11.02
N LEU A 58 3.87 6.18 -9.85
CA LEU A 58 5.24 5.71 -9.67
C LEU A 58 5.52 4.53 -10.62
N ARG A 59 4.68 3.49 -10.59
CA ARG A 59 4.85 2.31 -11.47
C ARG A 59 4.90 2.71 -12.95
N ILE A 60 3.99 3.57 -13.40
CA ILE A 60 3.95 4.06 -14.80
C ILE A 60 5.26 4.76 -15.15
N GLN A 61 5.75 5.66 -14.30
CA GLN A 61 7.01 6.37 -14.51
C GLN A 61 8.19 5.39 -14.61
N ILE A 62 8.26 4.39 -13.72
CA ILE A 62 9.31 3.37 -13.74
C ILE A 62 9.25 2.57 -15.04
N ILE A 63 8.11 1.94 -15.37
CA ILE A 63 8.01 1.03 -16.52
C ILE A 63 8.26 1.76 -17.85
N GLN A 64 7.95 3.06 -17.93
CA GLN A 64 8.14 3.89 -19.12
C GLN A 64 9.51 4.59 -19.18
N SER A 65 10.31 4.58 -18.11
CA SER A 65 11.60 5.27 -18.08
C SER A 65 12.62 4.63 -19.03
N LYS A 66 13.05 5.39 -20.04
CA LYS A 66 14.12 5.01 -20.97
C LYS A 66 15.50 5.03 -20.32
N GLU A 67 15.67 5.86 -19.29
CA GLU A 67 16.94 5.91 -18.56
C GLU A 67 17.13 4.63 -17.77
N LEU A 68 16.08 4.12 -17.13
CA LEU A 68 16.13 2.82 -16.46
C LEU A 68 16.34 1.65 -17.43
N ASP A 69 15.90 1.76 -18.70
CA ASP A 69 16.23 0.75 -19.70
C ASP A 69 17.75 0.66 -19.91
N ARG A 70 18.45 1.80 -19.97
CA ARG A 70 19.92 1.84 -20.11
C ARG A 70 20.61 1.35 -18.85
N VAL A 71 20.18 1.87 -17.70
CA VAL A 71 20.75 1.54 -16.39
C VAL A 71 20.65 0.04 -16.10
N PHE A 72 19.51 -0.58 -16.41
CA PHE A 72 19.33 -2.03 -16.24
C PHE A 72 19.81 -2.88 -17.43
N ARG A 73 20.39 -2.26 -18.46
CA ARG A 73 20.83 -2.93 -19.71
C ARG A 73 19.72 -3.75 -20.37
N LEU A 74 18.50 -3.21 -20.36
CA LEU A 74 17.31 -3.77 -21.01
C LEU A 74 17.15 -3.24 -22.44
N ASP A 75 17.99 -2.29 -22.85
CA ASP A 75 18.04 -1.76 -24.20
C ASP A 75 18.47 -2.84 -25.20
N SER A 76 17.61 -3.06 -26.21
CA SER A 76 17.89 -4.02 -27.26
C SER A 76 18.24 -3.30 -28.56
N SER A 77 19.35 -3.72 -29.18
CA SER A 77 19.86 -3.18 -30.44
C SER A 77 19.00 -3.46 -31.69
N ARG A 78 17.83 -4.12 -31.57
CA ARG A 78 17.01 -4.53 -32.72
C ARG A 78 15.66 -3.79 -32.76
N SER A 79 15.48 -3.00 -33.82
CA SER A 79 14.40 -2.02 -34.04
C SER A 79 12.98 -2.60 -34.24
N TRP A 80 12.81 -3.93 -34.25
CA TRP A 80 11.49 -4.58 -34.33
C TRP A 80 11.24 -5.32 -33.01
N ILE A 81 10.49 -4.69 -32.08
CA ILE A 81 10.19 -5.28 -30.77
C ILE A 81 8.71 -5.68 -30.74
N SER A 82 8.47 -7.00 -30.68
CA SER A 82 7.15 -7.61 -30.44
C SER A 82 6.51 -7.10 -29.15
N LYS A 83 5.17 -6.97 -29.13
CA LYS A 83 4.38 -6.54 -27.96
C LYS A 83 4.72 -7.35 -26.71
N HIS A 84 4.86 -8.67 -26.86
CA HIS A 84 5.16 -9.57 -25.74
C HIS A 84 6.52 -9.26 -25.08
N ARG A 85 7.53 -8.92 -25.89
CA ARG A 85 8.86 -8.57 -25.40
C ARG A 85 8.89 -7.27 -24.60
N ARG A 86 8.08 -6.27 -25.01
CA ARG A 86 7.94 -5.02 -24.24
C ARG A 86 7.27 -5.26 -22.90
N GLU A 87 6.31 -6.18 -22.84
CA GLU A 87 5.66 -6.54 -21.59
C GLU A 87 6.66 -7.22 -20.64
N THR A 88 7.42 -8.20 -21.13
CA THR A 88 8.50 -8.84 -20.35
C THR A 88 9.51 -7.81 -19.83
N GLN A 89 9.91 -6.84 -20.65
CA GLN A 89 10.84 -5.79 -20.26
C GLN A 89 10.27 -4.89 -19.14
N ARG A 90 9.00 -4.50 -19.25
CA ARG A 90 8.31 -3.70 -18.22
C ARG A 90 8.20 -4.46 -16.91
N THR A 91 7.85 -5.74 -16.99
CA THR A 91 7.81 -6.65 -15.83
C THR A 91 9.17 -6.71 -15.15
N GLU A 92 10.24 -7.05 -15.88
CA GLU A 92 11.59 -7.16 -15.32
C GLU A 92 12.07 -5.82 -14.73
N LYS A 93 11.82 -4.69 -15.42
CA LYS A 93 12.17 -3.36 -14.91
C LYS A 93 11.48 -3.05 -13.59
N TRP A 94 10.17 -3.32 -13.50
CA TRP A 94 9.42 -3.14 -12.26
C TRP A 94 9.94 -4.05 -11.14
N HIS A 95 10.21 -5.31 -11.43
CA HIS A 95 10.77 -6.24 -10.43
C HIS A 95 12.09 -5.72 -9.86
N ARG A 96 13.03 -5.29 -10.71
CA ARG A 96 14.32 -4.74 -10.27
C ARG A 96 14.15 -3.49 -9.42
N PHE A 97 13.23 -2.60 -9.81
CA PHE A 97 12.91 -1.41 -9.04
C PHE A 97 12.39 -1.77 -7.64
N VAL A 98 11.41 -2.69 -7.55
CA VAL A 98 10.84 -3.10 -6.27
C VAL A 98 11.88 -3.80 -5.39
N SER A 99 12.75 -4.65 -5.95
CA SER A 99 13.84 -5.26 -5.18
C SER A 99 14.72 -4.21 -4.47
N LEU A 100 15.04 -3.11 -5.14
CA LEU A 100 15.82 -2.02 -4.55
C LEU A 100 15.01 -1.20 -3.55
N ALA A 101 13.71 -0.99 -3.80
CA ALA A 101 12.82 -0.36 -2.83
C ALA A 101 12.74 -1.17 -1.53
N VAL A 102 12.73 -2.51 -1.62
CA VAL A 102 12.75 -3.43 -0.46
C VAL A 102 14.06 -3.33 0.33
N GLU A 103 15.21 -3.24 -0.35
CA GLU A 103 16.49 -3.01 0.31
C GLU A 103 16.51 -1.66 1.04
N ARG A 104 16.04 -0.60 0.38
CA ARG A 104 15.94 0.74 0.97
C ARG A 104 14.96 0.80 2.13
N PHE A 105 13.83 0.09 2.04
CA PHE A 105 12.87 -0.04 3.13
C PHE A 105 13.52 -0.61 4.38
N GLN A 106 14.37 -1.63 4.27
CA GLN A 106 15.06 -2.18 5.44
C GLN A 106 16.04 -1.19 6.09
N ILE A 107 16.74 -0.40 5.28
CA ILE A 107 17.64 0.66 5.80
C ILE A 107 16.80 1.71 6.54
N TRP A 108 15.73 2.17 5.91
CA TRP A 108 14.81 3.14 6.48
C TRP A 108 14.19 2.65 7.79
N ASN A 109 13.70 1.41 7.81
CA ASN A 109 13.00 0.84 8.96
C ASN A 109 13.92 0.76 10.20
N ARG A 110 15.19 0.35 10.02
CA ARG A 110 16.19 0.37 11.09
C ARG A 110 16.56 1.79 11.55
N ALA A 111 16.64 2.75 10.63
CA ALA A 111 16.92 4.14 10.98
C ALA A 111 15.75 4.77 11.73
N ALA A 112 14.52 4.47 11.31
CA ALA A 112 13.29 4.94 11.92
C ALA A 112 13.14 4.40 13.35
N GLU A 113 13.36 3.09 13.57
CA GLU A 113 13.34 2.50 14.92
C GLU A 113 14.29 3.22 15.88
N LYS A 114 15.54 3.45 15.46
CA LYS A 114 16.54 4.16 16.28
C LYS A 114 16.16 5.61 16.56
N GLN A 115 15.51 6.28 15.62
CA GLN A 115 15.04 7.65 15.81
C GLN A 115 13.89 7.69 16.82
N LEU A 116 12.91 6.79 16.68
CA LEU A 116 11.81 6.64 17.65
C LEU A 116 12.32 6.27 19.06
N GLU A 117 13.41 5.53 19.14
CA GLU A 117 14.05 5.23 20.43
C GLU A 117 14.65 6.47 21.09
N ARG A 118 15.32 7.33 20.31
CA ARG A 118 15.93 8.57 20.80
C ARG A 118 14.90 9.62 21.20
N ASP A 119 13.82 9.72 20.45
CA ASP A 119 12.82 10.78 20.62
C ASP A 119 11.84 10.51 21.76
N GLY A 120 11.80 9.26 22.28
CA GLY A 120 11.01 8.90 23.44
C GLY A 120 9.51 9.05 23.17
N ASN A 121 8.86 10.00 23.86
CA ASN A 121 7.43 10.30 23.72
C ASN A 121 7.15 11.47 22.76
N ASN A 122 8.17 12.05 22.12
CA ASN A 122 7.92 13.03 21.08
C ASN A 122 7.34 12.29 19.86
N GLU A 123 6.21 12.79 19.34
CA GLU A 123 5.51 12.28 18.15
C GLU A 123 6.31 12.57 16.87
N THR A 124 7.56 12.10 16.79
CA THR A 124 8.41 12.34 15.63
C THR A 124 7.82 11.64 14.42
N LEU A 125 7.36 12.44 13.48
CA LEU A 125 6.88 11.97 12.20
C LEU A 125 8.07 11.52 11.33
N ILE A 126 8.13 10.23 11.03
CA ILE A 126 9.14 9.66 10.13
C ILE A 126 8.44 9.18 8.87
N LEU A 127 8.38 10.03 7.85
CA LEU A 127 7.85 9.70 6.53
C LEU A 127 8.93 9.17 5.59
N PRO A 128 8.72 8.02 4.93
CA PRO A 128 9.61 7.52 3.90
C PRO A 128 9.34 8.12 2.51
N PRO A 129 10.32 8.08 1.59
CA PRO A 129 10.10 8.29 0.15
C PRO A 129 9.05 7.33 -0.42
N VAL A 130 8.44 7.70 -1.56
CA VAL A 130 7.28 6.99 -2.14
C VAL A 130 7.52 5.50 -2.41
N ASP A 131 8.72 5.11 -2.82
CA ASP A 131 9.06 3.71 -3.09
C ASP A 131 9.13 2.87 -1.81
N ILE A 132 9.68 3.45 -0.74
CA ILE A 132 9.71 2.84 0.59
C ILE A 132 8.31 2.83 1.22
N LEU A 133 7.54 3.91 1.04
CA LEU A 133 6.15 4.00 1.51
C LEU A 133 5.27 2.91 0.91
N MET A 134 5.46 2.61 -0.39
CA MET A 134 4.79 1.50 -1.08
C MET A 134 5.13 0.13 -0.47
N VAL A 135 6.41 -0.11 -0.18
CA VAL A 135 6.83 -1.36 0.47
C VAL A 135 6.25 -1.48 1.87
N TRP A 136 6.28 -0.39 2.65
CA TRP A 136 5.72 -0.38 4.00
C TRP A 136 4.22 -0.66 4.00
N HIS A 137 3.46 0.03 3.14
CA HIS A 137 2.03 -0.18 2.94
C HIS A 137 1.73 -1.64 2.58
N ALA A 138 2.34 -2.18 1.52
CA ALA A 138 2.09 -3.55 1.08
C ALA A 138 2.43 -4.59 2.18
N PHE A 139 3.41 -4.30 3.03
CA PHE A 139 3.79 -5.19 4.11
C PHE A 139 2.79 -5.15 5.28
N LEU A 140 2.23 -3.99 5.61
CA LEU A 140 1.17 -3.86 6.62
C LEU A 140 -0.08 -4.67 6.27
N LEU A 141 -0.35 -4.88 4.98
CA LEU A 141 -1.44 -5.73 4.49
C LEU A 141 -1.22 -7.23 4.73
N ASN A 142 -0.03 -7.61 5.22
CA ASN A 142 0.35 -8.98 5.61
C ASN A 142 0.68 -8.98 7.12
N PRO A 143 -0.33 -8.83 8.01
CA PRO A 143 -0.09 -8.41 9.39
C PRO A 143 0.63 -9.46 10.25
N SER A 144 0.48 -10.75 9.94
CA SER A 144 1.25 -11.81 10.61
C SER A 144 2.72 -11.76 10.22
N ASP A 145 3.00 -11.65 8.92
CA ASP A 145 4.36 -11.55 8.38
C ASP A 145 5.06 -10.27 8.89
N TYR A 146 4.33 -9.14 8.93
CA TYR A 146 4.85 -7.88 9.47
C TYR A 146 5.22 -7.99 10.96
N LYS A 147 4.35 -8.60 11.75
CA LYS A 147 4.60 -8.82 13.18
C LYS A 147 5.84 -9.70 13.40
N GLU A 148 5.97 -10.79 12.66
CA GLU A 148 7.12 -11.69 12.76
C GLU A 148 8.42 -10.99 12.36
N PHE A 149 8.40 -10.22 11.27
CA PHE A 149 9.53 -9.42 10.83
C PHE A 149 9.98 -8.40 11.87
N CYS A 150 9.05 -7.66 12.46
CA CYS A 150 9.38 -6.68 13.50
C CYS A 150 9.94 -7.36 14.76
N THR A 151 9.31 -8.46 15.19
CA THR A 151 9.74 -9.22 16.38
C THR A 151 11.15 -9.78 16.21
N SER A 152 11.44 -10.41 15.07
CA SER A 152 12.77 -10.99 14.80
C SER A 152 13.91 -9.96 14.74
N ARG A 153 13.57 -8.68 14.58
CA ARG A 153 14.52 -7.56 14.43
C ARG A 153 14.49 -6.56 15.57
N GLN A 154 13.69 -6.80 16.60
CA GLN A 154 13.51 -5.88 17.73
C GLN A 154 13.06 -4.49 17.26
N LEU A 155 12.14 -4.45 16.28
CA LEU A 155 11.55 -3.23 15.73
C LEU A 155 10.25 -2.88 16.48
N ASP A 156 10.36 -2.74 17.80
CA ASP A 156 9.21 -2.64 18.70
C ASP A 156 8.46 -1.32 18.56
N ARG A 157 9.14 -0.22 18.25
CA ARG A 157 8.53 1.12 18.20
C ARG A 157 7.84 1.36 16.88
N ILE A 158 8.53 1.12 15.77
CA ILE A 158 7.98 1.30 14.42
C ILE A 158 6.78 0.39 14.17
N GLN A 159 6.75 -0.82 14.75
CA GLN A 159 5.61 -1.73 14.66
C GLN A 159 4.32 -1.12 15.27
N ARG A 160 4.45 -0.22 16.24
CA ARG A 160 3.32 0.45 16.91
C ARG A 160 2.89 1.75 16.24
N VAL A 161 3.65 2.23 15.25
CA VAL A 161 3.33 3.45 14.54
C VAL A 161 2.13 3.18 13.63
N SER A 162 1.06 3.95 13.83
CA SER A 162 -0.07 4.00 12.89
C SER A 162 0.40 4.61 11.57
N PHE A 163 -0.14 4.10 10.46
CA PHE A 163 0.15 4.67 9.16
C PHE A 163 -0.35 6.13 9.10
N PRO A 164 0.52 7.11 8.81
CA PRO A 164 0.25 8.53 9.06
C PRO A 164 -0.63 9.17 7.98
N TRP A 165 -1.89 8.77 7.88
CA TRP A 165 -2.83 9.19 6.83
C TRP A 165 -2.92 10.70 6.67
N VAL A 166 -3.02 11.45 7.77
CA VAL A 166 -3.10 12.93 7.76
C VAL A 166 -1.91 13.53 7.02
N VAL A 167 -0.69 13.13 7.39
CA VAL A 167 0.49 13.76 6.81
C VAL A 167 0.79 13.24 5.41
N ILE A 168 0.39 12.00 5.10
CA ILE A 168 0.46 11.48 3.73
C ILE A 168 -0.44 12.30 2.80
N HIS A 169 -1.67 12.62 3.22
CA HIS A 169 -2.58 13.49 2.46
C HIS A 169 -1.93 14.84 2.13
N ASP A 170 -1.35 15.50 3.14
CA ASP A 170 -0.66 16.79 2.98
C ASP A 170 0.53 16.73 2.01
N CYS A 171 1.11 15.54 1.82
CA CYS A 171 2.24 15.31 0.92
C CYS A 171 1.81 14.98 -0.52
N ILE A 172 0.52 14.73 -0.78
CA ILE A 172 0.02 14.33 -2.09
C ILE A 172 -0.56 15.54 -2.82
N ASN A 173 -0.12 15.73 -4.08
CA ASN A 173 -0.73 16.71 -4.96
C ASN A 173 -1.97 16.11 -5.63
N PRO A 174 -3.18 16.65 -5.39
CA PRO A 174 -4.44 16.05 -5.87
C PRO A 174 -4.64 16.18 -7.39
N THR A 175 -3.83 16.98 -8.09
CA THR A 175 -3.96 17.20 -9.54
C THR A 175 -3.14 16.25 -10.39
N ASN A 176 -2.04 15.73 -9.84
CA ASN A 176 -1.08 14.91 -10.59
C ASN A 176 -0.59 13.69 -9.81
N TRP A 177 -1.09 13.48 -8.59
CA TRP A 177 -0.73 12.37 -7.68
C TRP A 177 0.78 12.24 -7.46
N SER A 178 1.49 13.37 -7.46
CA SER A 178 2.89 13.41 -7.02
C SER A 178 2.95 13.46 -5.50
N TYR A 179 3.92 12.74 -4.94
CA TYR A 179 4.18 12.69 -3.50
C TYR A 179 5.46 13.48 -3.19
N THR A 180 5.35 14.49 -2.32
CA THR A 180 6.46 15.36 -1.93
C THR A 180 6.66 15.30 -0.42
N LEU A 181 7.85 14.86 0.00
CA LEU A 181 8.19 14.79 1.41
C LEU A 181 8.33 16.17 2.06
N PRO A 182 7.96 16.32 3.35
CA PRO A 182 8.28 17.52 4.11
C PRO A 182 9.81 17.73 4.17
N SER A 183 10.24 18.99 4.23
CA SER A 183 11.66 19.34 4.28
C SER A 183 12.41 18.69 5.45
N PRO A 184 11.86 18.64 6.69
CA PRO A 184 12.52 17.95 7.80
C PRO A 184 12.79 16.47 7.53
N ASN A 185 11.82 15.75 6.94
CA ASN A 185 11.98 14.33 6.60
C ASN A 185 13.02 14.14 5.49
N THR A 186 13.02 15.00 4.48
CA THR A 186 14.03 14.99 3.41
C THR A 186 15.45 15.18 3.98
N GLN A 187 15.63 16.13 4.89
CA GLN A 187 16.92 16.39 5.53
C GLN A 187 17.35 15.20 6.41
N TRP A 188 16.44 14.64 7.21
CA TRP A 188 16.73 13.49 8.07
C TRP A 188 17.14 12.26 7.25
N LEU A 189 16.43 11.97 6.16
CA LEU A 189 16.76 10.85 5.26
C LEU A 189 18.17 10.96 4.71
N GLY A 190 18.58 12.14 4.22
CA GLY A 190 19.92 12.35 3.67
C GLY A 190 21.02 12.32 4.72
N SER A 191 20.83 13.02 5.84
CA SER A 191 21.86 13.20 6.87
C SER A 191 22.03 12.01 7.82
N THR A 192 20.93 11.35 8.17
CA THR A 192 20.91 10.34 9.24
C THR A 192 20.73 8.93 8.69
N ALA A 193 19.85 8.74 7.70
CA ALA A 193 19.60 7.42 7.12
C ALA A 193 20.49 7.11 5.90
N SER A 194 21.17 8.13 5.34
CA SER A 194 21.90 8.06 4.07
C SER A 194 21.03 7.52 2.92
N ILE A 195 19.74 7.89 2.93
CA ILE A 195 18.76 7.51 1.91
C ILE A 195 18.48 8.71 1.02
N THR A 196 18.64 8.54 -0.28
CA THR A 196 18.22 9.54 -1.27
C THR A 196 16.69 9.54 -1.40
N THR A 197 16.08 10.72 -1.53
CA THR A 197 14.62 10.85 -1.65
C THR A 197 14.08 10.54 -3.05
N ASN A 198 14.88 10.75 -4.10
CA ASN A 198 14.49 10.39 -5.45
C ASN A 198 14.94 8.95 -5.76
N PRO A 199 14.02 8.00 -5.93
CA PRO A 199 14.38 6.61 -6.13
C PRO A 199 15.06 6.33 -7.47
N LEU A 200 14.86 7.20 -8.46
CA LEU A 200 15.53 7.11 -9.76
C LEU A 200 17.01 7.50 -9.66
N VAL A 201 17.39 8.38 -8.73
CA VAL A 201 18.78 8.83 -8.57
C VAL A 201 19.62 7.72 -7.93
N THR A 202 19.11 7.03 -6.90
CA THR A 202 19.81 5.89 -6.27
C THR A 202 20.22 4.83 -7.29
N LEU A 203 19.33 4.58 -8.25
CA LEU A 203 19.49 3.60 -9.31
C LEU A 203 20.64 3.94 -10.25
N THR A 204 20.75 5.21 -10.64
CA THR A 204 21.81 5.69 -11.52
C THR A 204 23.17 5.68 -10.79
N ASP A 205 23.22 6.14 -9.53
CA ASP A 205 24.46 6.26 -8.77
C ASP A 205 25.08 4.91 -8.40
N THR A 206 24.25 3.94 -7.96
CA THR A 206 24.70 2.59 -7.57
C THR A 206 25.35 1.85 -8.75
N ILE A 207 24.88 2.13 -9.98
CA ILE A 207 25.34 1.45 -11.20
C ILE A 207 26.52 2.18 -11.84
N SER A 208 26.62 3.50 -11.68
CA SER A 208 27.83 4.25 -12.04
C SER A 208 29.04 3.88 -11.16
N GLY A 209 28.82 3.58 -9.87
CA GLY A 209 29.88 3.16 -8.93
C GLY A 209 30.42 1.73 -9.14
N THR A 210 29.73 0.88 -9.90
CA THR A 210 30.15 -0.50 -10.19
C THR A 210 30.90 -0.66 -11.52
N GLN A 211 31.21 0.44 -12.23
CA GLN A 211 31.97 0.42 -13.49
C GLN A 211 33.49 0.55 -13.30
N SER A 212 34.10 -0.25 -12.43
CA SER A 212 35.57 -0.26 -12.27
C SER A 212 36.13 -1.66 -12.05
N THR A 213 36.01 -2.52 -13.07
CA THR A 213 37.04 -3.48 -13.53
C THR A 213 36.43 -4.35 -14.64
N PRO A 214 36.99 -4.36 -15.87
CA PRO A 214 36.58 -5.29 -16.91
C PRO A 214 37.45 -6.54 -16.82
N ASP A 215 37.08 -7.52 -16.02
CA ASP A 215 37.55 -8.88 -16.28
C ASP A 215 36.67 -9.97 -15.65
N GLN A 216 36.56 -11.06 -16.42
CA GLN A 216 35.88 -12.33 -16.18
C GLN A 216 34.40 -12.44 -16.55
N GLN A 217 34.19 -13.32 -17.54
CA GLN A 217 32.94 -13.98 -17.90
C GLN A 217 32.21 -14.48 -16.64
N ASN A 218 31.26 -13.70 -16.14
CA ASN A 218 30.31 -14.18 -15.15
C ASN A 218 28.95 -14.31 -15.82
N GLN A 219 28.54 -15.56 -15.98
CA GLN A 219 27.15 -15.98 -16.03
C GLN A 219 26.30 -15.05 -15.16
N GLU A 220 25.23 -14.47 -15.71
CA GLU A 220 24.30 -13.58 -15.03
C GLU A 220 23.73 -14.25 -13.76
N ARG A 221 24.49 -14.23 -12.65
CA ARG A 221 23.95 -14.57 -11.35
C ARG A 221 23.06 -13.40 -10.96
N ARG A 222 21.74 -13.60 -11.09
CA ARG A 222 20.76 -12.82 -10.33
C ARG A 222 21.31 -12.75 -8.90
N PRO A 223 21.53 -11.55 -8.31
CA PRO A 223 21.95 -11.46 -6.93
C PRO A 223 20.99 -12.31 -6.09
N SER A 224 21.52 -13.17 -5.22
CA SER A 224 20.68 -14.00 -4.36
C SER A 224 19.94 -13.09 -3.39
N ILE A 225 18.71 -12.74 -3.75
CA ILE A 225 17.79 -12.00 -2.88
C ILE A 225 17.55 -12.90 -1.66
N SER A 226 17.64 -12.35 -0.45
CA SER A 226 17.30 -13.13 0.75
C SER A 226 15.84 -13.61 0.63
N PRO A 227 15.48 -14.81 1.14
CA PRO A 227 14.10 -15.32 1.05
C PRO A 227 13.05 -14.33 1.58
N GLU A 228 13.43 -13.52 2.55
CA GLU A 228 12.61 -12.46 3.11
C GLU A 228 12.43 -11.25 2.18
N ASN A 229 13.50 -10.79 1.54
CA ASN A 229 13.40 -9.72 0.55
C ASN A 229 12.53 -10.17 -0.63
N GLU A 230 12.58 -11.46 -0.96
CA GLU A 230 11.69 -12.07 -1.95
C GLU A 230 10.23 -12.05 -1.48
N ALA A 231 9.95 -12.39 -0.21
CA ALA A 231 8.61 -12.27 0.35
C ALA A 231 8.07 -10.82 0.30
N LEU A 232 8.86 -9.84 0.72
CA LEU A 232 8.50 -8.41 0.66
C LEU A 232 8.26 -7.92 -0.77
N LEU A 233 9.14 -8.32 -1.69
CA LEU A 233 8.99 -8.06 -3.13
C LEU A 233 7.64 -8.60 -3.60
N HIS A 234 7.33 -9.86 -3.28
CA HIS A 234 6.08 -10.47 -3.71
C HIS A 234 4.84 -9.82 -3.09
N ASN A 235 4.90 -9.31 -1.85
CA ASN A 235 3.80 -8.55 -1.26
C ASN A 235 3.45 -7.33 -2.13
N VAL A 236 4.45 -6.53 -2.53
CA VAL A 236 4.25 -5.38 -3.43
C VAL A 236 3.71 -5.81 -4.79
N LEU A 237 4.25 -6.90 -5.36
CA LEU A 237 3.83 -7.39 -6.68
C LEU A 237 2.36 -7.85 -6.70
N ARG A 238 1.87 -8.48 -5.63
CA ARG A 238 0.47 -8.92 -5.53
C ARG A 238 -0.51 -7.74 -5.44
N GLN A 239 -0.12 -6.65 -4.79
CA GLN A 239 -0.95 -5.46 -4.63
C GLN A 239 -1.19 -4.69 -5.94
N MET A 240 -0.41 -4.96 -7.00
CA MET A 240 -0.52 -4.23 -8.27
C MET A 240 -1.87 -4.41 -8.95
N ASN A 241 -2.45 -5.62 -8.91
CA ASN A 241 -3.74 -5.89 -9.53
C ASN A 241 -4.86 -5.13 -8.79
N PHE A 242 -4.78 -5.08 -7.45
CA PHE A 242 -5.72 -4.32 -6.64
C PHE A 242 -5.65 -2.83 -6.97
N ILE A 243 -4.44 -2.25 -7.06
CA ILE A 243 -4.24 -0.84 -7.47
C ILE A 243 -4.89 -0.55 -8.83
N ASP A 244 -4.68 -1.41 -9.83
CA ASP A 244 -5.28 -1.24 -11.15
C ASP A 244 -6.82 -1.33 -11.10
N GLN A 245 -7.38 -2.27 -10.33
CA GLN A 245 -8.83 -2.40 -10.13
C GLN A 245 -9.44 -1.19 -9.42
N MET A 246 -8.75 -0.63 -8.42
CA MET A 246 -9.19 0.56 -7.70
C MET A 246 -9.16 1.80 -8.59
N HIS A 247 -8.12 1.96 -9.42
CA HIS A 247 -8.05 3.02 -10.43
C HIS A 247 -9.23 2.95 -11.41
N ASP A 248 -9.53 1.76 -11.93
CA ASP A 248 -10.65 1.56 -12.88
C ASP A 248 -12.02 1.88 -12.26
N CYS A 249 -12.13 1.83 -10.94
CA CYS A 249 -13.33 2.23 -10.22
C CYS A 249 -13.52 3.76 -10.17
N LEU A 250 -12.44 4.55 -10.24
CA LEU A 250 -12.45 6.02 -10.22
C LEU A 250 -13.18 6.63 -9.01
N TRP A 251 -13.31 5.90 -7.89
CA TRP A 251 -14.16 6.33 -6.77
C TRP A 251 -13.82 7.69 -6.20
N ILE A 252 -12.52 7.98 -6.05
CA ILE A 252 -12.08 9.28 -5.53
C ILE A 252 -12.42 10.46 -6.46
N SER A 253 -12.73 10.15 -7.72
CA SER A 253 -13.08 11.14 -8.73
C SER A 253 -14.58 11.42 -8.84
N TYR A 254 -15.44 10.62 -8.19
CA TYR A 254 -16.87 10.81 -8.27
C TYR A 254 -17.40 11.85 -7.25
N PRO A 255 -18.44 12.63 -7.61
CA PRO A 255 -19.05 13.58 -6.69
C PRO A 255 -19.64 12.93 -5.42
N ASP A 256 -20.07 11.67 -5.50
CA ASP A 256 -20.64 10.88 -4.42
C ASP A 256 -19.61 9.96 -3.74
N ALA A 257 -18.30 10.27 -3.85
CA ALA A 257 -17.23 9.50 -3.21
C ALA A 257 -17.45 9.27 -1.70
N GLU A 258 -17.98 10.26 -0.99
CA GLU A 258 -18.28 10.16 0.44
C GLU A 258 -19.34 9.08 0.72
N ASP A 259 -20.44 9.06 -0.06
CA ASP A 259 -21.50 8.06 0.06
C ASP A 259 -21.02 6.65 -0.32
N ILE A 260 -20.16 6.55 -1.34
CA ILE A 260 -19.52 5.29 -1.75
C ILE A 260 -18.68 4.73 -0.60
N LEU A 261 -17.81 5.56 -0.02
CA LEU A 261 -16.94 5.12 1.07
C LEU A 261 -17.72 4.82 2.35
N GLU A 262 -18.75 5.58 2.68
CA GLU A 262 -19.61 5.29 3.83
C GLU A 262 -20.36 3.96 3.65
N THR A 263 -20.83 3.69 2.43
CA THR A 263 -21.44 2.39 2.10
C THR A 263 -20.43 1.25 2.22
N ALA A 264 -19.20 1.44 1.72
CA ALA A 264 -18.11 0.48 1.84
C ALA A 264 -17.79 0.17 3.31
N ARG A 265 -17.75 1.19 4.18
CA ARG A 265 -17.51 1.05 5.62
C ARG A 265 -18.59 0.22 6.31
N LYS A 266 -19.86 0.49 6.02
CA LYS A 266 -21.00 -0.31 6.54
C LYS A 266 -20.91 -1.76 6.07
N ARG A 267 -20.56 -1.96 4.79
CA ARG A 267 -20.41 -3.30 4.23
C ARG A 267 -19.25 -4.07 4.85
N TYR A 268 -18.13 -3.40 5.10
CA TYR A 268 -17.01 -3.96 5.84
C TYR A 268 -17.39 -4.33 7.28
N ASN A 269 -18.19 -3.51 7.98
CA ASN A 269 -18.69 -3.86 9.32
C ASN A 269 -19.53 -5.15 9.31
N ASN A 270 -20.40 -5.34 8.31
CA ASN A 270 -21.14 -6.60 8.14
C ASN A 270 -20.22 -7.77 7.75
N PHE A 271 -19.19 -7.52 6.94
CA PHE A 271 -18.20 -8.53 6.60
C PHE A 271 -17.40 -9.02 7.82
N VAL A 272 -17.07 -8.12 8.75
CA VAL A 272 -16.47 -8.48 10.06
C VAL A 272 -17.39 -9.42 10.84
N GLU A 273 -18.69 -9.15 10.83
CA GLU A 273 -19.68 -9.98 11.52
C GLU A 273 -19.74 -11.41 10.94
N LEU A 274 -19.54 -11.57 9.62
CA LEU A 274 -19.41 -12.89 9.03
C LEU A 274 -18.22 -13.68 9.60
N PHE A 275 -17.09 -13.03 9.87
CA PHE A 275 -15.98 -13.71 10.56
C PHE A 275 -16.39 -14.18 11.95
N ARG A 276 -17.22 -13.41 12.68
CA ARG A 276 -17.71 -13.80 14.01
C ARG A 276 -18.65 -15.01 13.93
N LEU A 277 -19.58 -15.00 12.98
CA LEU A 277 -20.61 -16.03 12.80
C LEU A 277 -20.08 -17.34 12.20
N HIS A 278 -19.04 -17.26 11.36
CA HIS A 278 -18.56 -18.40 10.56
C HIS A 278 -17.05 -18.65 10.77
N PRO A 279 -16.63 -19.07 11.99
CA PRO A 279 -15.22 -19.35 12.26
C PRO A 279 -14.70 -20.48 11.35
N GLY A 280 -13.49 -20.29 10.81
CA GLY A 280 -12.84 -21.25 9.92
C GLY A 280 -13.30 -21.22 8.46
N VAL A 281 -14.31 -20.41 8.12
CA VAL A 281 -14.73 -20.22 6.72
C VAL A 281 -13.82 -19.18 6.06
N MET A 282 -13.34 -19.50 4.85
CA MET A 282 -12.64 -18.55 3.99
C MET A 282 -13.65 -17.54 3.44
N LEU A 283 -13.48 -16.27 3.79
CA LEU A 283 -14.32 -15.17 3.31
C LEU A 283 -13.51 -14.28 2.36
N VAL A 284 -14.09 -13.97 1.20
CA VAL A 284 -13.46 -13.20 0.12
C VAL A 284 -14.22 -11.88 -0.08
N PRO A 285 -13.60 -10.72 0.19
CA PRO A 285 -14.29 -9.44 0.13
C PRO A 285 -14.55 -8.99 -1.31
N THR A 286 -15.54 -8.11 -1.50
CA THR A 286 -15.63 -7.26 -2.70
C THR A 286 -14.63 -6.11 -2.61
N LEU A 287 -14.29 -5.46 -3.73
CA LEU A 287 -13.26 -4.40 -3.77
C LEU A 287 -13.49 -3.25 -2.77
N ASP A 288 -14.74 -2.89 -2.52
CA ASP A 288 -15.13 -1.83 -1.57
C ASP A 288 -14.87 -2.25 -0.12
N ILE A 289 -15.24 -3.48 0.22
CA ILE A 289 -14.94 -4.09 1.52
C ILE A 289 -13.42 -4.20 1.71
N ASP A 290 -12.72 -4.63 0.66
CA ASP A 290 -11.27 -4.87 0.70
C ASP A 290 -10.48 -3.56 0.85
N LEU A 291 -10.91 -2.47 0.19
CA LEU A 291 -10.34 -1.13 0.41
C LEU A 291 -10.41 -0.72 1.89
N VAL A 292 -11.57 -0.87 2.53
CA VAL A 292 -11.73 -0.52 3.95
C VAL A 292 -10.90 -1.46 4.82
N TRP A 293 -10.85 -2.75 4.50
CA TRP A 293 -10.03 -3.72 5.22
C TRP A 293 -8.53 -3.38 5.12
N HIS A 294 -8.00 -3.09 3.93
CA HIS A 294 -6.61 -2.67 3.75
C HIS A 294 -6.30 -1.38 4.50
N THR A 295 -7.22 -0.40 4.49
CA THR A 295 -7.09 0.83 5.28
C THR A 295 -7.01 0.51 6.78
N HIS A 296 -7.79 -0.46 7.25
CA HIS A 296 -7.77 -0.90 8.64
C HIS A 296 -6.46 -1.59 9.03
N LEU A 297 -5.94 -2.48 8.16
CA LEU A 297 -4.69 -3.21 8.36
C LEU A 297 -3.47 -2.29 8.54
N CYS A 298 -3.51 -1.08 7.97
CA CYS A 298 -2.46 -0.09 8.09
C CYS A 298 -2.25 0.46 9.52
N SER A 299 -3.13 0.14 10.48
CA SER A 299 -2.86 0.34 11.90
C SER A 299 -2.91 -1.00 12.63
N ALA A 300 -1.75 -1.64 12.81
CA ALA A 300 -1.66 -2.99 13.36
C ALA A 300 -2.28 -3.12 14.76
N ALA A 301 -2.09 -2.09 15.61
CA ALA A 301 -2.64 -2.06 16.96
C ALA A 301 -4.18 -1.92 16.95
N ARG A 302 -4.71 -0.95 16.17
CA ARG A 302 -6.15 -0.71 16.02
C ARG A 302 -6.84 -1.93 15.42
N TYR A 303 -6.32 -2.46 14.32
CA TYR A 303 -6.87 -3.65 13.67
C TYR A 303 -6.91 -4.87 14.60
N ARG A 304 -5.82 -5.14 15.33
CA ARG A 304 -5.78 -6.24 16.28
C ARG A 304 -6.78 -6.06 17.40
N GLY A 305 -6.87 -4.87 18.00
CA GLY A 305 -7.82 -4.57 19.06
C GLY A 305 -9.27 -4.76 18.61
N PHE A 306 -9.61 -4.13 17.48
CA PHE A 306 -10.93 -4.26 16.85
C PHE A 306 -11.33 -5.70 16.58
N MET A 307 -10.46 -6.50 15.95
CA MET A 307 -10.77 -7.90 15.62
C MET A 307 -10.91 -8.77 16.88
N MET A 308 -10.06 -8.56 17.88
CA MET A 308 -10.18 -9.28 19.15
C MET A 308 -11.50 -8.96 19.87
N GLU A 309 -11.94 -7.70 19.85
CA GLU A 309 -13.21 -7.28 20.47
C GLU A 309 -14.43 -7.76 19.69
N ARG A 310 -14.48 -7.50 18.38
CA ARG A 310 -15.67 -7.75 17.55
C ARG A 310 -15.83 -9.22 17.15
N VAL A 311 -14.72 -9.91 16.95
CA VAL A 311 -14.69 -11.24 16.35
C VAL A 311 -14.22 -12.30 17.36
N GLY A 312 -13.61 -11.89 18.48
CA GLY A 312 -13.07 -12.80 19.52
C GLY A 312 -11.74 -13.46 19.14
N ARG A 313 -11.19 -13.15 17.95
CA ARG A 313 -9.92 -13.68 17.46
C ARG A 313 -9.30 -12.74 16.44
N PHE A 314 -8.00 -12.89 16.22
CA PHE A 314 -7.30 -12.21 15.15
C PHE A 314 -7.67 -12.82 13.79
N ILE A 315 -7.95 -11.96 12.81
CA ILE A 315 -8.17 -12.37 11.41
C ILE A 315 -6.94 -11.99 10.61
N ASN A 316 -6.32 -12.96 9.95
CA ASN A 316 -5.20 -12.69 9.06
C ASN A 316 -5.74 -12.37 7.65
N HIS A 317 -5.13 -11.38 6.99
CA HIS A 317 -5.37 -11.10 5.58
C HIS A 317 -4.36 -11.91 4.76
N ASP A 318 -4.81 -13.01 4.14
CA ASP A 318 -3.96 -13.88 3.32
C ASP A 318 -4.21 -13.62 1.84
N ASP A 319 -3.29 -12.89 1.22
CA ASP A 319 -3.34 -12.54 -0.21
C ASP A 319 -2.59 -13.54 -1.11
N LYS A 320 -2.15 -14.69 -0.56
CA LYS A 320 -1.36 -15.72 -1.28
C LYS A 320 -2.23 -16.79 -1.95
N LEU A 321 -3.55 -16.66 -1.88
CA LEU A 321 -4.51 -17.66 -2.36
C LEU A 321 -4.64 -17.65 -3.89
N GLY A 322 -4.71 -18.85 -4.49
CA GLY A 322 -4.84 -19.03 -5.93
C GLY A 322 -6.25 -18.74 -6.44
N LYS A 323 -6.38 -18.40 -7.74
CA LYS A 323 -7.64 -17.97 -8.37
C LYS A 323 -8.83 -18.91 -8.12
N GLY A 324 -8.65 -20.23 -8.23
CA GLY A 324 -9.75 -21.19 -8.04
C GLY A 324 -10.33 -21.18 -6.62
N ALA A 325 -9.46 -21.09 -5.60
CA ALA A 325 -9.91 -21.00 -4.21
C ALA A 325 -10.62 -19.66 -3.91
N LEU A 326 -10.19 -18.59 -4.58
CA LEU A 326 -10.84 -17.28 -4.49
C LEU A 326 -12.25 -17.29 -5.10
N ASP A 327 -12.44 -17.95 -6.24
CA ASP A 327 -13.73 -18.01 -6.93
C ASP A 327 -14.77 -18.77 -6.08
N ASP A 328 -14.42 -19.94 -5.54
CA ASP A 328 -15.31 -20.71 -4.64
C ASP A 328 -15.59 -19.98 -3.33
N GLY A 329 -14.55 -19.36 -2.74
CA GLY A 329 -14.68 -18.56 -1.52
C GLY A 329 -15.55 -17.32 -1.72
N PHE A 330 -15.51 -16.71 -2.90
CA PHE A 330 -16.32 -15.54 -3.24
C PHE A 330 -17.81 -15.88 -3.31
N GLU A 331 -18.19 -16.95 -4.02
CA GLU A 331 -19.61 -17.32 -4.10
C GLU A 331 -20.15 -17.69 -2.73
N ARG A 332 -19.36 -18.44 -1.93
CA ARG A 332 -19.74 -18.77 -0.56
C ARG A 332 -19.91 -17.52 0.32
N THR A 333 -19.01 -16.56 0.20
CA THR A 333 -19.09 -15.30 0.95
C THR A 333 -20.34 -14.53 0.59
N LYS A 334 -20.66 -14.46 -0.71
CA LYS A 334 -21.85 -13.77 -1.22
C LYS A 334 -23.12 -14.36 -0.62
N GLU A 335 -23.28 -15.70 -0.63
CA GLU A 335 -24.44 -16.36 -0.01
C GLU A 335 -24.61 -15.99 1.46
N LEU A 336 -23.52 -16.09 2.25
CA LEU A 336 -23.54 -15.78 3.68
C LEU A 336 -23.84 -14.30 3.95
N TYR A 337 -23.32 -13.43 3.10
CA TYR A 337 -23.53 -11.99 3.19
C TYR A 337 -24.99 -11.61 2.89
N GLU A 338 -25.59 -12.20 1.85
CA GLU A 338 -27.01 -12.03 1.51
C GLU A 338 -27.91 -12.56 2.65
N GLU A 339 -27.56 -13.70 3.27
CA GLU A 339 -28.26 -14.23 4.44
C GLU A 339 -28.20 -13.26 5.63
N LEU A 340 -27.03 -12.69 5.92
CA LEU A 340 -26.84 -11.70 6.99
C LEU A 340 -27.68 -10.44 6.73
N GLU A 341 -27.66 -9.89 5.51
CA GLU A 341 -28.46 -8.71 5.15
C GLU A 341 -29.96 -8.99 5.25
N SER A 342 -30.43 -10.19 4.87
CA SER A 342 -31.83 -10.57 5.00
C SER A 342 -32.33 -10.60 6.45
N ARG A 343 -31.40 -10.72 7.42
CA ARG A 343 -31.67 -10.71 8.87
C ARG A 343 -31.51 -9.33 9.52
N GLY A 344 -31.25 -8.29 8.74
CA GLY A 344 -31.12 -6.91 9.22
C GLY A 344 -29.69 -6.38 9.30
N GLY A 345 -28.68 -7.15 8.88
CA GLY A 345 -27.27 -6.75 8.98
C GLY A 345 -26.70 -6.91 10.40
N ALA A 346 -25.46 -6.44 10.59
CA ALA A 346 -24.77 -6.43 11.88
C ALA A 346 -25.16 -5.22 12.75
#